data_AF-A0A0B0CY70-F1
#
_entry.id   AF-A0A0B0CY70-F1
#
_cell.length_a   1.000
_cell.length_b   1.000
_cell.length_c   1.000
_cell.angle_alpha   90.00
_cell.angle_beta   90.00
_cell.angle_gamma   90.00
#
_symmetry.space_group_name_H-M   'P 1'
#
loop_
_entity.id
_entity.type
_entity.pdbx_description
1 polymer ?
#
loop_
_entity_poly.entity_id
_entity_poly.type
_entity_poly.pdbx_seq_one_letter_code
_entity_poly.pdbx_strand_id
1 'polypeptide(L)'
;SGNAKVRFWHLSPNAPAVDIAVKGGEVLFRNVPFGKATRYLTLPPTTADLEVRVAGTNQVALTVPNVTLNPSQAYTAVAVGLAGAQPPLEAIFLQP
;
A
#
# COMPACT_ATOMS: atom_id res chain seq x y z
N SER A 1 17.74 15.11 -9.87
CA SER A 1 16.85 13.96 -9.64
C SER A 1 16.69 13.74 -8.15
N GLY A 2 15.51 13.37 -7.68
CA GLY A 2 15.23 13.11 -6.27
C GLY A 2 14.45 11.81 -6.10
N ASN A 3 14.51 11.22 -4.91
CA ASN A 3 13.73 10.04 -4.58
C ASN A 3 12.24 10.39 -4.40
N ALA A 4 11.38 9.41 -4.58
CA ALA A 4 9.99 9.46 -4.15
C ALA A 4 9.88 9.13 -2.67
N LYS A 5 8.84 9.63 -2.00
CA LYS A 5 8.47 9.26 -0.63
C LYS A 5 7.09 8.63 -0.64
N VAL A 6 6.93 7.47 -0.04
CA VAL A 6 5.63 6.80 0.05
C VAL A 6 5.35 6.39 1.50
N ARG A 7 4.13 6.55 1.96
CA ARG A 7 3.62 5.91 3.18
C ARG A 7 2.31 5.23 2.88
N PHE A 8 1.89 4.32 3.77
CA PHE A 8 0.64 3.61 3.66
C PHE A 8 -0.23 3.82 4.89
N TRP A 9 -1.55 3.91 4.72
CA TRP A 9 -2.54 3.97 5.78
C TRP A 9 -3.60 2.90 5.58
N HIS A 10 -3.71 2.00 6.56
CA HIS A 10 -4.72 0.97 6.54
C HIS A 10 -6.03 1.47 7.17
N LEU A 11 -7.09 1.58 6.36
CA LEU A 11 -8.42 2.04 6.76
C LEU A 11 -9.55 1.07 6.36
N SER A 12 -9.23 -0.20 6.10
CA SER A 12 -10.25 -1.24 5.85
C SER A 12 -10.58 -1.96 7.17
N PRO A 13 -11.77 -1.79 7.74
CA PRO A 13 -12.05 -2.18 9.13
C PRO A 13 -12.23 -3.69 9.35
N ASN A 14 -12.52 -4.47 8.31
CA ASN A 14 -12.70 -5.92 8.43
C ASN A 14 -11.48 -6.73 7.98
N ALA A 15 -10.47 -6.08 7.39
CA ALA A 15 -9.22 -6.76 7.06
C ALA A 15 -8.35 -6.89 8.32
N PRO A 16 -7.60 -8.00 8.48
CA PRO A 16 -6.55 -8.08 9.49
C PRO A 16 -5.44 -7.08 9.17
N ALA A 17 -4.40 -7.01 10.01
CA ALA A 17 -3.19 -6.28 9.65
C ALA A 17 -2.66 -6.72 8.28
N VAL A 18 -2.12 -5.78 7.52
CA VAL A 18 -1.69 -6.01 6.14
C VAL A 18 -0.21 -5.74 5.92
N ASP A 19 0.35 -6.48 4.97
CA ASP A 19 1.63 -6.20 4.36
C ASP A 19 1.40 -5.49 3.02
N ILE A 20 2.23 -4.49 2.71
CA ILE A 20 2.25 -3.86 1.38
C ILE A 20 3.51 -4.29 0.68
N ALA A 21 3.36 -4.92 -0.46
CA ALA A 21 4.45 -5.56 -1.17
C ALA A 21 4.44 -5.19 -2.65
N VAL A 22 5.60 -5.29 -3.28
CA VAL A 22 5.67 -5.40 -4.74
C VAL A 22 5.10 -6.76 -5.13
N LYS A 23 4.28 -6.81 -6.18
CA LYS A 23 3.64 -8.04 -6.67
C LYS A 23 4.66 -9.15 -6.89
N GLY A 24 4.46 -10.29 -6.23
CA GLY A 24 5.39 -11.43 -6.25
C GLY A 24 6.77 -11.18 -5.63
N GLY A 25 7.00 -10.00 -5.03
CA GLY A 25 8.30 -9.58 -4.51
C GLY A 25 8.27 -9.11 -3.06
N GLU A 26 9.18 -8.18 -2.75
CA GLU A 26 9.49 -7.69 -1.41
C GLU A 26 8.31 -6.97 -0.73
N VAL A 27 8.20 -7.16 0.59
CA VAL A 27 7.30 -6.39 1.46
C VAL A 27 7.94 -5.05 1.84
N LEU A 28 7.34 -3.96 1.39
CA LEU A 28 7.74 -2.57 1.65
C LEU A 28 7.29 -2.10 3.04
N PHE A 29 6.07 -2.48 3.46
CA PHE A 29 5.52 -2.16 4.77
C PHE A 29 4.96 -3.43 5.41
N ARG A 30 5.48 -3.80 6.59
CA ARG A 30 5.07 -5.02 7.31
C ARG A 30 4.06 -4.71 8.40
N ASN A 31 3.09 -5.61 8.58
CA ASN A 31 2.16 -5.69 9.71
C ASN A 31 1.52 -4.34 10.06
N VAL A 32 0.93 -3.68 9.06
CA VAL A 32 0.25 -2.38 9.25
C VAL A 32 -1.14 -2.63 9.83
N PRO A 33 -1.43 -2.25 11.09
CA PRO A 33 -2.74 -2.47 11.69
C PRO A 33 -3.79 -1.48 11.19
N PHE A 34 -5.06 -1.85 11.31
CA PHE A 34 -6.18 -0.95 11.03
C PHE A 34 -6.05 0.37 11.81
N GLY A 35 -6.37 1.47 11.13
CA GLY A 35 -6.34 2.82 11.68
C GLY A 35 -4.93 3.42 11.83
N LYS A 36 -3.88 2.70 11.42
CA LYS A 36 -2.48 3.17 11.53
C LYS A 36 -1.87 3.50 10.18
N ALA A 37 -1.14 4.61 10.14
CA ALA A 37 -0.29 4.99 9.04
C ALA A 37 1.17 4.62 9.33
N THR A 38 1.90 4.23 8.29
CA THR A 38 3.34 3.99 8.37
C THR A 38 4.12 5.30 8.35
N ARG A 39 5.41 5.23 8.69
CA ARG A 39 6.37 6.30 8.34
C ARG A 39 6.61 6.28 6.84
N TYR A 40 7.06 7.42 6.30
CA TYR A 40 7.50 7.48 4.91
C TYR A 40 8.71 6.57 4.67
N LEU A 41 8.62 5.77 3.62
CA LEU A 41 9.72 5.09 2.97
C LEU A 41 10.20 5.93 1.78
N THR A 42 11.52 6.09 1.66
CA THR A 42 12.14 6.80 0.54
C THR A 42 12.61 5.76 -0.48
N LEU A 43 12.18 5.90 -1.74
CA LEU A 43 12.48 4.96 -2.81
C LEU A 43 12.95 5.69 -4.07
N PRO A 44 13.81 5.09 -4.90
CA PRO A 44 14.03 5.57 -6.26
C PRO A 44 12.69 5.65 -7.03
N PRO A 45 12.54 6.59 -7.98
CA PRO A 45 11.39 6.63 -8.86
C PRO A 45 11.20 5.30 -9.60
N THR A 46 9.97 4.81 -9.69
CA THR A 46 9.68 3.49 -10.25
C THR A 46 8.22 3.36 -10.67
N THR A 47 7.92 2.34 -11.48
CA THR A 47 6.56 1.86 -11.75
C THR A 47 6.49 0.38 -11.41
N ALA A 48 5.52 -0.01 -10.59
CA ALA A 48 5.35 -1.39 -10.17
C ALA A 48 3.88 -1.73 -9.88
N ASP A 49 3.54 -3.01 -9.99
CA ASP A 49 2.33 -3.54 -9.39
C ASP A 49 2.56 -3.77 -7.89
N LEU A 50 1.62 -3.31 -7.06
CA LEU A 50 1.64 -3.52 -5.62
C LEU A 50 0.55 -4.51 -5.20
N GLU A 51 0.75 -5.13 -4.05
CA GLU A 51 -0.22 -6.00 -3.39
C GLU A 51 -0.41 -5.56 -1.95
N VAL A 52 -1.67 -5.54 -1.52
CA VAL A 52 -2.05 -5.58 -0.11
C VAL A 52 -2.24 -7.05 0.24
N ARG A 53 -1.36 -7.59 1.09
CA ARG A 53 -1.37 -8.98 1.54
C ARG A 53 -1.83 -9.06 2.99
N VAL A 54 -2.44 -10.17 3.41
CA VAL A 54 -2.63 -10.47 4.84
C VAL A 54 -1.25 -10.58 5.49
N ALA A 55 -1.02 -9.85 6.59
CA ALA A 55 0.30 -9.71 7.18
C ALA A 55 0.95 -11.06 7.51
N GLY A 56 2.23 -11.20 7.16
CA GLY A 56 3.01 -12.43 7.39
C GLY A 56 2.68 -13.58 6.43
N THR A 57 1.87 -13.34 5.40
CA THR A 57 1.47 -14.35 4.42
C THR A 57 1.61 -13.83 2.98
N ASN A 58 1.45 -14.73 2.00
CA ASN A 58 1.32 -14.37 0.59
C ASN A 58 -0.13 -14.26 0.11
N GLN A 59 -1.11 -14.29 1.01
CA GLN A 59 -2.52 -14.16 0.65
C GLN A 59 -2.81 -12.73 0.23
N VAL A 60 -3.12 -12.52 -1.05
CA VAL A 60 -3.42 -11.20 -1.62
C VAL A 60 -4.87 -10.83 -1.32
N ALA A 61 -5.07 -9.67 -0.68
CA ALA A 61 -6.38 -9.07 -0.45
C ALA A 61 -6.75 -8.06 -1.54
N LEU A 62 -5.75 -7.35 -2.09
CA LEU A 62 -5.93 -6.40 -3.19
C LEU A 62 -4.66 -6.35 -4.05
N THR A 63 -4.82 -6.39 -5.37
CA THR A 63 -3.75 -6.05 -6.33
C THR A 63 -3.98 -4.62 -6.84
N VAL A 64 -2.92 -3.82 -6.87
CA VAL A 64 -2.93 -2.43 -7.33
C VAL A 64 -1.95 -2.30 -8.49
N PRO A 65 -2.42 -2.35 -9.75
CA PRO A 65 -1.53 -2.35 -10.90
C PRO A 65 -0.98 -0.95 -11.22
N ASN A 66 0.18 -0.91 -11.88
CA ASN A 66 0.74 0.30 -12.51
C ASN A 66 0.95 1.51 -11.58
N VAL A 67 1.32 1.28 -10.32
CA VAL A 67 1.63 2.37 -9.37
C VAL A 67 2.93 3.03 -9.79
N THR A 68 2.86 4.32 -10.15
CA THR A 68 4.03 5.11 -10.57
C THR A 68 4.43 6.12 -9.50
N LEU A 69 5.67 6.02 -9.03
CA LEU A 69 6.29 6.93 -8.07
C LEU A 69 7.27 7.85 -8.80
N ASN A 70 6.90 9.13 -8.92
CA ASN A 70 7.71 10.12 -9.62
C ASN A 70 8.80 10.72 -8.71
N PRO A 71 9.93 11.19 -9.29
CA PRO A 71 10.99 11.82 -8.52
C PRO A 71 10.50 13.05 -7.75
N SER A 72 11.02 13.23 -6.54
CA SER A 72 10.73 14.38 -5.68
C SER A 72 9.24 14.53 -5.29
N GLN A 73 8.44 13.48 -5.43
CA GLN A 73 7.02 13.46 -5.04
C GLN A 73 6.80 12.66 -3.75
N ALA A 74 5.78 13.05 -2.98
CA ALA A 74 5.33 12.33 -1.81
C ALA A 74 3.93 11.74 -2.05
N TYR A 75 3.71 10.52 -1.54
CA TYR A 75 2.46 9.79 -1.71
C TYR A 75 1.98 9.22 -0.37
N THR A 76 0.69 9.30 -0.12
CA THR A 76 0.00 8.49 0.89
C THR A 76 -0.91 7.51 0.17
N ALA A 77 -0.54 6.23 0.17
CA ALA A 77 -1.42 5.16 -0.25
C ALA A 77 -2.37 4.81 0.90
N VAL A 78 -3.66 4.64 0.64
CA VAL A 78 -4.67 4.33 1.63
C VAL A 78 -5.47 3.12 1.16
N ALA A 79 -5.62 2.09 2.00
CA ALA A 79 -6.56 1.00 1.72
C ALA A 79 -7.88 1.27 2.45
N VAL A 80 -8.98 1.44 1.71
CA VAL A 80 -10.34 1.69 2.23
C VAL A 80 -11.32 0.64 1.71
N GLY A 81 -12.54 0.60 2.24
CA GLY A 81 -13.53 -0.43 1.88
C GLY A 81 -13.33 -1.72 2.66
N LEU A 82 -13.92 -2.81 2.21
CA LEU A 82 -13.96 -4.09 2.93
C LEU A 82 -13.30 -5.23 2.15
N ALA A 83 -12.46 -6.01 2.82
CA ALA A 83 -11.89 -7.23 2.26
C ALA A 83 -12.99 -8.28 2.06
N GLY A 84 -13.23 -8.69 0.81
CA GLY A 84 -14.23 -9.70 0.46
C GLY A 84 -15.70 -9.31 0.68
N ALA A 85 -15.99 -8.01 0.87
CA ALA A 85 -17.35 -7.50 1.12
C ALA A 85 -17.60 -6.16 0.40
N GLN A 86 -18.74 -5.49 0.69
CA GLN A 86 -19.16 -4.24 0.02
C GLN A 86 -19.18 -3.05 1.00
N PRO A 87 -18.63 -1.88 0.62
CA PRO A 87 -17.91 -1.60 -0.62
C PRO A 87 -16.58 -2.38 -0.70
N PRO A 88 -16.11 -2.77 -1.89
CA PRO A 88 -14.93 -3.58 -2.03
C PRO A 88 -13.68 -2.83 -1.55
N LEU A 89 -12.68 -3.60 -1.12
CA LEU A 89 -11.36 -3.08 -0.81
C LEU A 89 -10.75 -2.38 -2.03
N GLU A 90 -10.32 -1.14 -1.84
CA GLU A 90 -9.68 -0.32 -2.88
C GLU A 90 -8.48 0.44 -2.30
N ALA A 91 -7.60 0.88 -3.20
CA ALA A 91 -6.45 1.72 -2.87
C ALA A 91 -6.60 3.12 -3.45
N ILE A 92 -6.44 4.13 -2.60
CA ILE A 92 -6.44 5.56 -3.00
C ILE A 92 -5.04 6.12 -2.80
N PHE A 93 -4.55 6.89 -3.77
CA PHE A 93 -3.25 7.57 -3.68
C PHE A 93 -3.47 9.08 -3.56
N LEU A 94 -2.98 9.64 -2.46
CA LEU A 94 -3.03 11.07 -2.19
C LEU A 94 -1.64 11.66 -2.38
N GLN A 95 -1.58 12.79 -3.07
CA GLN A 95 -0.39 13.64 -3.15
C GLN A 95 -0.67 14.91 -2.33
N PRO A 96 0.19 15.25 -1.35
CA PRO A 96 0.08 16.51 -0.62
C PRO A 96 0.52 17.71 -1.46
#